data_AF-A0A5J4R1H4-F1
#
_entry.id   AF-A0A5J4R1H4-F1
#
_cell.length_a   1.000
_cell.length_b   1.000
_cell.length_c   1.000
_cell.angle_alpha   90.00
_cell.angle_beta   90.00
_cell.angle_gamma   90.00
#
_symmetry.space_group_name_H-M   'P 1'
#
loop_
_entity.id
_entity.type
_entity.pdbx_description
1 polymer ?
#
loop_
_entity_poly.entity_id
_entity_poly.type
_entity_poly.pdbx_seq_one_letter_code
_entity_poly.pdbx_strand_id
1 'polypeptide(L)'
;MKKKKVIIISVVAVVIAVVAVLLLKGSGEKEIRFNTATVREETVEIIVTATGYVQPVDQVEVGTQVSGVIERIYVDYNSQVKKGQLLAEVDKLTLNERVTQ
;
A
#
# COMPACT_ATOMS: atom_id res chain seq x y z
N MET A 1 -15.36 -51.35 -76.80
CA MET A 1 -14.55 -51.16 -75.56
C MET A 1 -13.93 -49.77 -75.37
N LYS A 2 -13.83 -48.91 -76.41
CA LYS A 2 -13.18 -47.58 -76.32
C LYS A 2 -14.03 -46.49 -75.62
N LYS A 3 -15.36 -46.47 -75.83
CA LYS A 3 -16.26 -45.45 -75.25
C LYS A 3 -16.33 -45.47 -73.71
N LYS A 4 -16.32 -46.66 -73.08
CA LYS A 4 -16.29 -46.78 -71.61
C LYS A 4 -14.98 -46.23 -71.00
N LYS A 5 -13.83 -46.42 -71.66
CA LYS A 5 -12.55 -45.84 -71.20
C LYS A 5 -12.53 -44.32 -71.29
N VAL A 6 -13.12 -43.72 -72.34
CA VAL A 6 -13.21 -42.26 -72.48
C VAL A 6 -14.10 -41.64 -71.39
N ILE A 7 -15.22 -42.29 -71.05
CA ILE A 7 -16.09 -41.83 -69.96
C ILE A 7 -15.33 -41.87 -68.62
N ILE A 8 -14.62 -42.96 -68.33
CA ILE A 8 -13.83 -43.09 -67.10
C ILE A 8 -12.74 -42.02 -67.03
N ILE A 9 -12.02 -41.75 -68.13
CA ILE A 9 -10.99 -40.71 -68.17
C ILE A 9 -11.60 -39.32 -67.95
N SER A 10 -12.77 -39.02 -68.53
CA SER A 10 -13.45 -37.73 -68.32
C SER A 10 -13.89 -37.53 -66.87
N VAL A 11 -14.41 -38.58 -66.23
CA VAL A 11 -14.84 -38.52 -64.82
C VAL A 11 -13.64 -38.32 -63.92
N VAL A 12 -12.52 -39.02 -64.17
CA VAL A 12 -11.28 -38.84 -63.41
C VAL A 12 -10.72 -37.43 -63.58
N ALA A 13 -10.73 -36.87 -64.80
CA ALA A 13 -10.29 -35.51 -65.04
C ALA A 13 -11.15 -34.47 -64.31
N VAL A 14 -12.48 -34.65 -64.27
CA VAL A 14 -13.38 -33.77 -63.52
C VAL A 14 -13.15 -33.90 -62.02
N VAL A 15 -12.96 -35.11 -61.49
CA VAL A 15 -12.67 -35.32 -60.07
C VAL A 15 -11.35 -34.66 -59.69
N ILE A 16 -10.30 -34.80 -60.52
CA ILE A 16 -9.01 -34.14 -60.28
C ILE A 16 -9.15 -32.61 -60.32
N ALA A 17 -9.93 -32.07 -61.26
CA ALA A 17 -10.17 -30.63 -61.34
C ALA A 17 -10.93 -30.10 -60.11
N VAL A 18 -11.94 -30.83 -59.63
CA VAL A 18 -12.69 -30.47 -58.41
C VAL A 18 -11.80 -30.52 -57.18
N VAL A 19 -10.98 -31.57 -57.04
CA VAL A 19 -10.02 -31.70 -55.93
C VAL A 19 -8.98 -30.58 -55.99
N ALA A 20 -8.45 -30.24 -57.17
CA ALA A 20 -7.50 -29.16 -57.33
C ALA A 20 -8.10 -27.80 -56.93
N VAL A 21 -9.34 -27.51 -57.33
CA VAL A 21 -10.03 -26.28 -56.95
C VAL A 21 -10.29 -26.24 -55.44
N LEU A 22 -10.67 -27.36 -54.82
CA LEU A 22 -10.89 -27.43 -53.38
C LEU A 22 -9.60 -27.25 -52.57
N LEU A 23 -8.48 -27.79 -53.05
CA LEU A 23 -7.18 -27.62 -52.40
C LEU A 23 -6.64 -26.19 -52.55
N LEU A 24 -6.85 -25.55 -53.71
CA LEU A 24 -6.41 -24.16 -53.94
C LEU A 24 -7.24 -23.14 -53.15
N LYS A 25 -8.52 -23.44 -52.89
CA LYS A 25 -9.43 -22.55 -52.14
C LYS A 25 -9.29 -22.70 -50.60
N GLY A 26 -8.46 -23.63 -50.13
CA GLY A 26 -8.21 -23.89 -48.71
C GLY A 26 -7.21 -22.96 -48.02
N SER A 27 -6.60 -22.02 -48.75
CA SER A 27 -5.72 -21.01 -48.15
C SER A 27 -6.50 -19.72 -47.90
N GLY A 28 -7.41 -19.77 -46.93
CA GLY A 28 -7.96 -18.56 -46.32
C GLY A 28 -6.83 -17.88 -45.54
N GLU A 29 -6.53 -16.63 -45.90
CA GLU A 29 -5.60 -15.79 -45.14
C GLU A 29 -5.93 -15.91 -43.65
N LYS A 30 -4.92 -16.28 -42.85
CA LYS A 30 -5.03 -16.28 -41.39
C LYS A 30 -5.19 -14.84 -40.97
N GLU A 31 -6.44 -14.42 -40.83
CA GLU A 31 -6.82 -13.09 -40.39
C GLU A 31 -6.15 -12.84 -39.03
N ILE A 32 -5.12 -11.99 -39.03
CA ILE A 32 -4.36 -11.68 -37.83
C ILE A 32 -5.28 -10.84 -36.94
N ARG A 33 -5.86 -11.47 -35.92
CA ARG A 33 -6.75 -10.80 -34.98
C ARG A 33 -5.92 -10.11 -33.90
N PHE A 34 -5.98 -8.79 -33.88
CA PHE A 34 -5.39 -7.98 -32.82
C PHE A 34 -6.41 -7.73 -31.72
N ASN A 35 -6.05 -8.07 -30.48
CA ASN A 35 -6.82 -7.64 -29.32
C ASN A 35 -6.43 -6.21 -28.98
N THR A 36 -7.39 -5.29 -29.05
CA THR A 36 -7.20 -3.89 -28.68
C THR A 36 -8.12 -3.55 -27.51
N ALA A 37 -7.74 -2.54 -26.73
CA ALA A 37 -8.53 -2.00 -25.65
C ALA A 37 -8.69 -0.48 -25.84
N THR A 38 -9.83 0.05 -25.46
CA THR A 38 -10.10 1.49 -25.53
C THR A 38 -9.36 2.21 -24.40
N VAL A 39 -8.51 3.18 -24.73
CA VAL A 39 -7.82 4.02 -23.73
C VAL A 39 -8.81 5.00 -23.12
N ARG A 40 -8.74 5.19 -21.80
CA ARG A 40 -9.53 6.16 -21.05
C ARG A 40 -8.61 6.94 -20.13
N GLU A 41 -8.88 8.23 -20.00
CA GLU A 41 -8.25 9.06 -18.99
C GLU A 41 -8.99 8.87 -17.67
N GLU A 42 -8.25 8.41 -16.66
CA GLU A 42 -8.74 8.25 -15.29
C GLU A 42 -7.74 8.89 -14.33
N THR A 43 -8.22 9.31 -13.17
CA THR A 43 -7.37 9.91 -12.14
C THR A 43 -6.60 8.81 -11.42
N VAL A 44 -5.27 8.92 -11.41
CA VAL A 44 -4.40 8.02 -10.65
C VAL A 44 -4.02 8.71 -9.34
N GLU A 45 -4.44 8.13 -8.23
CA GLU A 45 -4.06 8.61 -6.90
C GLU A 45 -2.85 7.84 -6.38
N ILE A 46 -1.83 8.56 -5.91
CA ILE A 46 -0.66 7.98 -5.26
C ILE A 46 -0.78 8.28 -3.76
N ILE A 47 -1.10 7.25 -2.99
CA ILE A 47 -1.21 7.34 -1.52
C ILE A 47 0.15 6.99 -0.91
N VAL A 48 0.73 7.92 -0.16
CA VAL A 48 1.96 7.68 0.60
C VAL A 48 1.60 7.60 2.08
N THR A 49 1.85 6.44 2.69
CA THR A 49 1.64 6.24 4.13
C THR A 49 2.93 6.53 4.87
N ALA A 50 2.91 7.52 5.76
CA ALA A 50 4.01 7.81 6.68
C ALA A 50 3.62 7.39 8.10
N THR A 51 4.49 6.65 8.78
CA THR A 51 4.35 6.34 10.20
C THR A 51 5.19 7.32 11.02
N GLY A 52 4.65 7.79 12.13
CA GLY A 52 5.32 8.70 13.05
C GLY A 52 4.90 8.42 14.50
N TYR A 53 5.73 8.85 15.45
CA TYR A 53 5.43 8.75 16.87
C TYR A 53 4.80 10.04 17.38
N VAL A 54 3.81 9.92 18.28
CA VAL A 54 3.23 11.08 18.97
C VAL A 54 4.14 11.47 20.13
N GLN A 55 4.54 12.74 20.20
CA GLN A 55 5.35 13.30 21.27
C GLN A 55 4.62 14.48 21.93
N PRO A 56 4.79 14.69 23.24
CA PRO A 56 4.27 15.87 23.91
C PRO A 56 4.92 17.14 23.35
N VAL A 57 4.14 18.21 23.22
CA VAL A 57 4.65 19.52 22.76
C VAL A 57 5.66 20.07 23.77
N ASP A 58 5.32 19.98 25.06
CA ASP A 58 6.16 20.41 26.17
C ASP A 58 6.28 19.26 27.18
N GLN A 59 7.50 18.95 27.58
CA GLN A 59 7.80 17.99 28.64
C GLN A 59 8.81 18.61 29.60
N VAL A 60 8.48 18.59 30.89
CA VAL A 60 9.34 19.17 31.94
C VAL A 60 9.57 18.12 33.01
N GLU A 61 10.84 17.87 33.31
CA GLU A 61 11.26 17.07 34.45
C GLU A 61 11.35 17.97 35.68
N VAL A 62 10.60 17.63 36.72
CA VAL A 62 10.52 18.43 37.96
C VAL A 62 11.31 17.72 39.05
N GLY A 63 12.32 18.41 39.60
CA GLY A 63 13.13 17.94 40.72
C GLY A 63 13.22 18.98 41.83
N THR A 64 13.91 18.64 42.93
CA THR A 64 14.15 19.57 44.04
C THR A 64 15.48 20.29 43.87
N GLN A 65 15.55 21.57 44.22
CA GLN A 65 16.81 22.33 44.22
C GLN A 65 17.69 22.02 45.42
N VAL A 66 17.06 21.58 46.51
CA VAL A 66 17.70 21.24 47.78
C VAL A 66 17.54 19.75 48.03
N SER A 67 18.61 19.13 48.51
CA SER A 67 18.58 17.74 48.97
C SER A 67 17.90 17.66 50.33
N GLY A 68 16.86 16.83 50.44
CA GLY A 68 16.10 16.62 51.67
C GLY A 68 15.08 15.50 51.51
N VAL A 69 14.49 15.05 52.61
CA VAL A 69 13.45 14.00 52.60
C VAL A 69 12.10 14.64 52.25
N ILE A 70 11.30 13.98 51.42
CA ILE A 70 9.93 14.45 51.12
C ILE A 70 9.05 14.24 52.36
N GLU A 71 8.48 15.31 52.91
CA GLU A 71 7.54 15.25 54.03
C GLU A 71 6.13 14.95 53.52
N ARG A 72 5.69 15.63 52.45
CA ARG A 72 4.32 15.55 51.92
C ARG A 72 4.28 15.64 50.40
N ILE A 73 3.34 14.94 49.77
CA ILE A 73 3.04 15.02 48.34
C ILE A 73 1.56 15.36 48.18
N TYR A 74 1.25 16.38 47.37
CA TYR A 74 -0.09 16.93 47.20
C TYR A 74 -0.75 16.55 45.86
N VAL A 75 -0.03 15.84 44.98
CA VAL A 75 -0.48 15.46 43.64
C VAL A 75 -0.18 13.99 43.36
N ASP A 76 -1.04 13.35 42.59
CA ASP A 76 -0.88 11.95 42.16
C ASP A 76 -0.76 11.85 40.63
N TYR A 77 -0.42 10.67 40.13
CA TYR A 77 -0.37 10.37 38.71
C TYR A 77 -1.66 10.81 37.98
N ASN A 78 -1.50 11.39 36.78
CA ASN A 78 -2.57 11.99 35.97
C ASN A 78 -3.30 13.19 36.59
N SER A 79 -2.84 13.73 37.72
CA SER A 79 -3.40 14.99 38.26
C SER A 79 -3.09 16.16 37.34
N GLN A 80 -4.11 16.99 37.06
CA GLN A 80 -3.89 18.25 36.36
C GLN A 80 -3.35 19.29 37.34
N VAL A 81 -2.25 19.96 36.98
CA VAL A 81 -1.59 20.95 37.82
C VAL A 81 -1.52 22.30 37.12
N LYS A 82 -1.51 23.38 37.91
CA LYS A 82 -1.39 24.76 37.42
C LYS A 82 -0.03 25.34 37.74
N LYS A 83 0.37 26.38 37.00
CA LYS A 83 1.60 27.12 37.28
C LYS A 83 1.59 27.67 38.72
N GLY A 84 2.64 27.38 39.47
CA GLY A 84 2.80 27.83 40.86
C GLY A 84 2.07 26.97 41.90
N GLN A 85 1.46 25.86 41.50
CA GLN A 85 0.84 24.92 42.43
C GLN A 85 1.90 24.19 43.26
N LEU A 86 1.67 24.06 44.57
CA LEU A 86 2.51 23.25 45.45
C LEU A 86 2.31 21.77 45.13
N LEU A 87 3.39 21.08 44.74
CA LEU A 87 3.36 19.68 44.33
C LEU A 87 3.80 18.75 45.48
N ALA A 88 4.89 19.11 46.16
CA ALA A 88 5.44 18.38 47.28
C ALA A 88 6.17 19.32 48.24
N GLU A 89 6.28 18.91 49.50
CA GLU A 89 7.02 19.63 50.55
C GLU A 89 8.18 18.77 51.04
N VAL A 90 9.36 19.38 51.10
CA VAL A 90 10.61 18.77 51.58
C VAL A 90 10.83 19.18 53.03
N ASP A 91 11.31 18.25 53.86
CA ASP A 91 11.65 18.50 55.27
C ASP A 91 12.68 19.63 55.40
N LYS A 92 12.35 20.62 56.25
CA LYS A 92 13.09 21.87 56.42
C LYS A 92 14.05 21.85 57.61
N LEU A 93 14.14 20.76 58.38
CA LEU A 93 14.96 20.69 59.59
C LEU A 93 16.40 21.14 59.34
N THR A 94 17.06 20.63 58.31
CA THR A 94 18.46 20.99 57.97
C THR A 94 18.61 22.37 57.32
N LEU A 95 17.55 22.91 56.70
CA LEU A 95 17.59 24.21 56.04
C LEU A 95 17.49 25.36 57.06
N ASN A 96 16.62 25.22 58.05
CA ASN A 96 16.42 26.26 59.08
C ASN A 96 17.66 26.44 59.98
N GLU A 97 18.42 25.37 60.21
CA GLU A 97 19.68 25.41 60.96
C GLU A 97 20.75 26.24 60.27
N ARG A 98 20.81 26.21 58.92
CA ARG A 98 21.80 26.96 58.12
C ARG A 98 21.48 28.46 57.97
N VAL A 99 20.21 28.85 58.13
CA VAL A 99 19.78 30.26 57.98
C VAL A 99 19.89 31.03 59.30
N THR A 100 19.90 30.31 60.44
CA THR A 100 19.93 30.92 61.77
C THR A 100 21.35 31.19 62.29
N GLN A 101 22.38 30.76 61.56
CA GLN A 101 23.80 30.96 61.88
C GLN A 101 24.40 32.12 61.08
#